data_AF-A0A913YWS6-F1
#
_entry.id   AF-A0A913YWS6-F1
#
_cell.length_a   1.000
_cell.length_b   1.000
_cell.length_c   1.000
_cell.angle_alpha   90.00
_cell.angle_beta   90.00
_cell.angle_gamma   90.00
#
_symmetry.space_group_name_H-M   'P 1'
#
loop_
_entity.id
_entity.type
_entity.pdbx_description
1 polymer ?
#
loop_
_entity_poly.entity_id
_entity_poly.type
_entity_poly.pdbx_seq_one_letter_code
_entity_poly.pdbx_strand_id
1 'polypeptide(L)'
;MEDARLLPLLVLLALACFVMANNETLPLASVAQGFVSAVLGLFGKGPKPKPLGQVVREQIDEALEQYREKELVRRKDGLLSAFQLTKAYLDGASESGKPLSTEEVPVATNEMERSQGVAFMGELASEVRKMFSNNKVADARKAIRYCEMYAQLAVYRDIILTQYIAMIPTTATWQNHINGVISDRALFRRLAGALLGKLYAVDYDSAIIPYFDPDISVITDTFSTKILNLGKYDRSMAGLHCLMTPGRSGLEYLDWERDDAKFKTGGNPYTTIVRPNNNICYWKLVPHAGHTYSIVNKYKCNTKYDYCGSMLSWTTVGDKAYVDIASDDPVLWEIRGYDWKDIRSKWGCGKKKSKWCNYHLGVKKRTISTTFVGFQLHSFKRTSNKIVGQLTRSDGKYYWKTRR
;
A
#
# COMPACT_ATOMS: atom_id res chain seq x y z
N MET A 1 9.68 -1.91 21.21
CA MET A 1 9.19 -1.96 19.82
C MET A 1 9.11 -0.53 19.24
N GLU A 2 10.12 0.31 19.53
CA GLU A 2 10.13 1.76 19.22
C GLU A 2 11.14 2.15 18.13
N ASP A 3 12.10 1.28 17.76
CA ASP A 3 13.15 1.61 16.80
C ASP A 3 12.74 1.54 15.31
N ALA A 4 11.66 0.84 14.95
CA ALA A 4 11.24 0.68 13.55
C ALA A 4 10.53 1.91 12.95
N ARG A 5 10.21 2.93 13.76
CA ARG A 5 9.43 4.11 13.33
C ARG A 5 10.28 5.32 12.93
N LEU A 6 11.58 5.31 13.23
CA LEU A 6 12.49 6.43 12.92
C LEU A 6 12.85 6.50 11.44
N LEU A 7 13.05 5.34 10.79
CA LEU A 7 13.49 5.29 9.39
C LEU A 7 12.45 5.87 8.41
N PRO A 8 11.15 5.52 8.47
CA PRO A 8 10.15 6.14 7.61
C PRO A 8 10.04 7.64 7.83
N LEU A 9 10.20 8.10 9.08
CA LEU A 9 10.12 9.52 9.45
C LEU A 9 11.30 10.32 8.87
N LEU A 10 12.50 9.75 8.88
CA LEU A 10 13.70 10.33 8.27
C LEU A 10 13.63 10.34 6.74
N VAL A 11 13.10 9.28 6.12
CA VAL A 11 12.83 9.24 4.67
C VAL A 11 11.78 10.29 4.29
N LEU A 12 10.76 10.48 5.12
CA LEU A 12 9.72 11.50 4.90
C LEU A 12 10.26 12.91 5.05
N LEU A 13 11.13 13.16 6.04
CA LEU A 13 11.82 14.45 6.19
C LEU A 13 12.72 14.73 4.99
N ALA A 14 13.49 13.73 4.55
CA ALA A 14 14.32 13.82 3.36
C ALA A 14 13.49 14.10 2.10
N LEU A 15 12.38 13.38 1.90
CA LEU A 15 11.45 13.60 0.78
C LEU A 15 10.79 14.99 0.87
N ALA A 16 10.42 15.46 2.06
CA ALA A 16 9.83 16.79 2.23
C ALA A 16 10.83 17.91 1.87
N CYS A 17 12.05 17.83 2.38
CA CYS A 17 13.13 18.76 2.03
C CYS A 17 13.48 18.69 0.52
N PHE A 18 13.41 17.49 -0.06
CA PHE A 18 13.68 17.28 -1.48
C PHE A 18 12.56 17.76 -2.41
N VAL A 19 11.29 17.65 -1.98
CA VAL A 19 10.15 18.26 -2.67
C VAL A 19 10.25 19.77 -2.64
N MET A 20 10.66 20.36 -1.51
CA MET A 20 10.91 21.81 -1.42
C MET A 20 12.05 22.25 -2.35
N ALA A 21 13.14 21.46 -2.46
CA ALA A 21 14.24 21.77 -3.36
C ALA A 21 13.92 21.63 -4.87
N ASN A 22 12.87 20.89 -5.24
CA ASN A 22 12.48 20.70 -6.65
C ASN A 22 11.43 21.72 -7.15
N ASN A 23 10.81 22.52 -6.29
CA ASN A 23 9.65 23.33 -6.66
C ASN A 23 9.98 24.77 -7.09
N GLU A 24 11.25 25.19 -7.02
CA GLU A 24 11.67 26.52 -7.45
C GLU A 24 12.97 26.44 -8.26
N THR A 25 12.94 26.99 -9.48
CA THR A 25 14.11 27.25 -10.31
C THR A 25 14.98 28.32 -9.63
N LEU A 26 16.10 27.97 -8.96
CA LEU A 26 17.28 28.84 -8.67
C LEU A 26 18.38 28.10 -7.83
N PRO A 27 19.60 28.66 -7.67
CA PRO A 27 20.89 27.96 -7.74
C PRO A 27 21.23 27.25 -6.42
N LEU A 28 20.86 25.97 -6.33
CA LEU A 28 21.07 25.16 -5.13
C LEU A 28 22.34 24.31 -5.15
N ALA A 29 23.22 24.43 -6.16
CA ALA A 29 24.39 23.55 -6.29
C ALA A 29 25.26 23.51 -5.01
N SER A 30 25.48 24.64 -4.33
CA SER A 30 26.30 24.70 -3.11
C SER A 30 25.60 24.20 -1.84
N VAL A 31 24.27 24.31 -1.74
CA VAL A 31 23.49 23.82 -0.58
C VAL A 31 23.13 22.34 -0.74
N ALA A 32 22.93 21.88 -1.99
CA ALA A 32 22.63 20.50 -2.31
C ALA A 32 23.83 19.57 -2.10
N GLN A 33 25.06 20.04 -2.36
CA GLN A 33 26.29 19.22 -2.31
C GLN A 33 26.57 18.58 -0.95
N GLY A 34 26.14 19.16 0.17
CA GLY A 34 26.20 18.53 1.49
C GLY A 34 24.87 17.96 1.98
N PHE A 35 23.74 18.42 1.42
CA PHE A 35 22.40 18.04 1.85
C PHE A 35 22.10 16.56 1.58
N VAL A 36 22.49 16.02 0.42
CA VAL A 36 22.23 14.61 0.11
C VAL A 36 23.13 13.69 0.91
N SER A 37 24.42 14.01 1.12
CA SER A 37 25.27 13.24 2.04
C SER A 37 24.75 13.31 3.47
N ALA A 38 24.20 14.45 3.91
CA ALA A 38 23.54 14.57 5.22
C ALA A 38 22.23 13.75 5.30
N VAL A 39 21.42 13.72 4.23
CA VAL A 39 20.23 12.87 4.11
C VAL A 39 20.60 11.39 4.06
N LEU A 40 21.63 11.04 3.31
CA LEU A 40 22.14 9.68 3.22
C LEU A 40 22.77 9.23 4.56
N GLY A 41 23.39 10.17 5.30
CA GLY A 41 23.90 10.00 6.66
C GLY A 41 22.83 10.11 7.75
N LEU A 42 21.60 10.54 7.42
CA LEU A 42 20.44 10.43 8.29
C LEU A 42 19.90 8.99 8.31
N PHE A 43 20.11 8.21 7.24
CA PHE A 43 19.81 6.78 7.28
C PHE A 43 20.66 6.10 8.35
N GLY A 44 19.98 5.44 9.28
CA GLY A 44 20.61 4.76 10.39
C GLY A 44 20.79 5.57 11.66
N LYS A 45 20.38 6.86 11.75
CA LYS A 45 20.51 7.60 13.02
C LYS A 45 19.69 6.95 14.15
N GLY A 46 20.42 6.55 15.19
CA GLY A 46 20.03 5.94 16.45
C GLY A 46 21.27 5.85 17.34
N PRO A 47 21.21 5.27 18.55
CA PRO A 47 22.37 5.16 19.45
C PRO A 47 23.55 4.38 18.84
N LYS A 48 23.33 3.64 17.74
CA LYS A 48 24.36 3.08 16.86
C LYS A 48 24.00 3.35 15.38
N PRO A 49 24.64 4.34 14.73
CA PRO A 49 24.37 4.68 13.34
C PRO A 49 24.59 3.50 12.38
N LYS A 50 23.59 3.13 11.58
CA LYS A 50 23.72 2.08 10.56
C LYS A 50 24.19 2.67 9.22
N PRO A 51 25.12 2.04 8.49
CA PRO A 51 25.47 2.45 7.14
C PRO A 51 24.30 2.21 6.16
N LEU A 52 24.21 3.04 5.10
CA LEU A 52 23.17 2.92 4.06
C LEU A 52 23.04 1.50 3.51
N GLY A 53 24.17 0.82 3.25
CA GLY A 53 24.17 -0.56 2.79
C GLY A 53 23.51 -1.54 3.78
N GLN A 54 23.61 -1.29 5.09
CA GLN A 54 22.90 -2.08 6.10
C GLN A 54 21.40 -1.75 6.12
N VAL A 55 21.03 -0.48 5.96
CA VAL A 55 19.61 -0.07 5.87
C VAL A 55 18.95 -0.69 4.64
N VAL A 56 19.59 -0.60 3.47
CA VAL A 56 19.10 -1.21 2.22
C VAL A 56 19.07 -2.74 2.35
N ARG A 57 20.08 -3.35 2.98
CA ARG A 57 20.08 -4.79 3.25
C ARG A 57 18.91 -5.21 4.12
N GLU A 58 18.67 -4.53 5.24
CA GLU A 58 17.57 -4.87 6.15
C GLU A 58 16.21 -4.75 5.45
N GLN A 59 16.01 -3.75 4.59
CA GLN A 59 14.78 -3.60 3.81
C GLN A 59 14.59 -4.73 2.77
N ILE A 60 15.65 -5.08 2.05
CA ILE A 60 15.60 -6.17 1.07
C ILE A 60 15.40 -7.51 1.79
N ASP A 61 16.12 -7.73 2.89
CA ASP A 61 16.05 -8.96 3.67
C ASP A 61 14.67 -9.10 4.33
N GLU A 62 14.08 -8.04 4.87
CA GLU A 62 12.71 -8.07 5.41
C GLU A 62 11.69 -8.44 4.32
N ALA A 63 11.81 -7.88 3.12
CA ALA A 63 10.91 -8.18 2.00
C ALA A 63 11.10 -9.63 1.48
N LEU A 64 12.34 -10.11 1.42
CA LEU A 64 12.69 -11.43 0.88
C LEU A 64 12.63 -12.57 1.91
N GLU A 65 12.67 -12.27 3.21
CA GLU A 65 12.49 -13.24 4.29
C GLU A 65 11.07 -13.80 4.25
N GLN A 66 10.08 -12.92 4.10
CA GLN A 66 8.68 -13.34 4.00
C GLN A 66 8.34 -13.94 2.62
N TYR A 67 8.99 -13.46 1.54
CA TYR A 67 8.68 -13.86 0.17
C TYR A 67 9.95 -14.05 -0.66
N ARG A 68 10.61 -15.19 -0.47
CA ARG A 68 11.89 -15.48 -1.12
C ARG A 68 11.74 -15.65 -2.63
N GLU A 69 12.52 -14.90 -3.40
CA GLU A 69 12.71 -15.11 -4.83
C GLU A 69 14.17 -15.37 -5.14
N LYS A 70 14.46 -16.49 -5.81
CA LYS A 70 15.84 -16.99 -5.97
C LYS A 70 16.73 -15.99 -6.71
N GLU A 71 16.20 -15.38 -7.76
CA GLU A 71 16.97 -14.46 -8.59
C GLU A 71 17.21 -13.11 -7.89
N LEU A 72 16.23 -12.61 -7.14
CA LEU A 72 16.40 -11.42 -6.30
C LEU A 72 17.43 -11.67 -5.19
N VAL A 73 17.35 -12.82 -4.52
CA VAL A 73 18.34 -13.21 -3.49
C VAL A 73 19.75 -13.27 -4.08
N ARG A 74 19.91 -13.88 -5.27
CA ARG A 74 21.22 -14.00 -5.94
C ARG A 74 21.81 -12.65 -6.33
N ARG A 75 20.98 -11.68 -6.70
CA ARG A 75 21.42 -10.36 -7.17
C ARG A 75 21.52 -9.31 -6.08
N LYS A 76 20.98 -9.56 -4.87
CA LYS A 76 20.96 -8.56 -3.79
C LYS A 76 22.36 -8.06 -3.45
N ASP A 77 23.35 -8.95 -3.39
CA ASP A 77 24.69 -8.59 -2.93
C ASP A 77 25.36 -7.61 -3.91
N GLY A 78 25.15 -7.80 -5.22
CA GLY A 78 25.60 -6.86 -6.24
C GLY A 78 24.97 -5.47 -6.10
N LEU A 79 23.68 -5.39 -5.77
CA LEU A 79 23.00 -4.12 -5.49
C LEU A 79 23.55 -3.45 -4.22
N LEU A 80 23.78 -4.23 -3.16
CA LEU A 80 24.32 -3.72 -1.90
C LEU A 80 25.74 -3.18 -2.07
N SER A 81 26.61 -3.91 -2.76
CA SER A 81 27.95 -3.44 -3.10
C SER A 81 27.91 -2.16 -3.93
N ALA A 82 27.00 -2.09 -4.91
CA ALA A 82 26.81 -0.89 -5.72
C ALA A 82 26.49 0.33 -4.85
N PHE A 83 25.45 0.26 -4.00
CA PHE A 83 25.08 1.37 -3.10
C PHE A 83 26.18 1.75 -2.10
N GLN A 84 26.91 0.77 -1.56
CA GLN A 84 28.01 1.04 -0.64
C GLN A 84 29.14 1.83 -1.32
N LEU A 85 29.52 1.42 -2.53
CA LEU A 85 30.55 2.09 -3.32
C LEU A 85 30.11 3.51 -3.69
N THR A 86 28.84 3.69 -4.07
CA THR A 86 28.29 5.02 -4.35
C THR A 86 28.32 5.93 -3.15
N LYS A 87 27.92 5.41 -1.99
CA LYS A 87 27.93 6.21 -0.76
C LYS A 87 29.35 6.63 -0.41
N ALA A 88 30.31 5.70 -0.43
CA ALA A 88 31.71 6.00 -0.14
C ALA A 88 32.27 7.08 -1.09
N TYR A 89 31.94 6.98 -2.37
CA TYR A 89 32.30 8.00 -3.36
C TYR A 89 31.65 9.35 -3.05
N LEU A 90 30.33 9.40 -2.83
CA LEU A 90 29.60 10.63 -2.53
C LEU A 90 30.04 11.28 -1.21
N ASP A 91 30.36 10.48 -0.19
CA ASP A 91 30.90 10.96 1.08
C ASP A 91 32.23 11.69 0.82
N GLY A 92 33.19 11.04 0.17
CA GLY A 92 34.50 11.63 -0.13
C GLY A 92 34.40 12.86 -1.03
N ALA A 93 33.55 12.81 -2.06
CA ALA A 93 33.34 13.97 -2.93
C ALA A 93 32.72 15.17 -2.19
N SER A 94 31.85 14.91 -1.21
CA SER A 94 31.19 15.95 -0.42
C SER A 94 32.12 16.67 0.58
N GLU A 95 33.23 16.04 1.01
CA GLU A 95 34.21 16.64 1.92
C GLU A 95 34.88 17.89 1.33
N SER A 96 34.99 17.95 0.00
CA SER A 96 35.59 19.09 -0.70
C SER A 96 34.74 20.37 -0.63
N GLY A 97 33.42 20.23 -0.44
CA GLY A 97 32.44 21.33 -0.48
C GLY A 97 32.40 22.11 -1.81
N LYS A 98 33.05 21.60 -2.86
CA LYS A 98 33.19 22.27 -4.17
C LYS A 98 32.64 21.37 -5.27
N PRO A 99 32.16 21.92 -6.40
CA PRO A 99 31.88 21.14 -7.60
C PRO A 99 33.11 20.33 -8.02
N LEU A 100 32.88 19.18 -8.64
CA LEU A 100 33.94 18.33 -9.17
C LEU A 100 34.80 19.11 -10.17
N SER A 101 36.12 18.90 -10.14
CA SER A 101 37.00 19.38 -11.21
C SER A 101 36.68 18.69 -12.54
N THR A 102 37.13 19.28 -13.65
CA THR A 102 36.96 18.73 -15.00
C THR A 102 37.51 17.30 -15.11
N GLU A 103 38.58 17.01 -14.38
CA GLU A 103 39.24 15.70 -14.33
C GLU A 103 38.46 14.67 -13.49
N GLU A 104 37.69 15.13 -12.49
CA GLU A 104 36.91 14.27 -11.60
C GLU A 104 35.53 13.89 -12.17
N VAL A 105 34.95 14.71 -13.05
CA VAL A 105 33.63 14.43 -13.64
C VAL A 105 33.57 13.07 -14.35
N PRO A 106 34.52 12.68 -15.23
CA PRO A 106 34.49 11.36 -15.86
C PRO A 106 34.53 10.20 -14.87
N VAL A 107 35.28 10.35 -13.76
CA VAL A 107 35.36 9.34 -12.69
C VAL A 107 34.01 9.23 -11.99
N ALA A 108 33.37 10.37 -11.70
CA ALA A 108 32.03 10.45 -11.12
C ALA A 108 30.97 9.76 -12.00
N THR A 109 31.03 10.00 -13.31
CA THR A 109 30.10 9.40 -14.28
C THR A 109 30.20 7.87 -14.28
N ASN A 110 31.42 7.33 -14.31
CA ASN A 110 31.63 5.88 -14.28
C ASN A 110 31.11 5.25 -12.98
N GLU A 111 31.32 5.90 -11.84
CA GLU A 111 30.80 5.44 -10.56
C GLU A 111 29.27 5.52 -10.49
N MET A 112 28.69 6.59 -11.06
CA MET A 112 27.24 6.73 -11.21
C MET A 112 26.67 5.58 -12.02
N GLU A 113 27.20 5.27 -13.20
CA GLU A 113 26.70 4.18 -14.06
C GLU A 113 26.76 2.82 -13.36
N ARG A 114 27.85 2.53 -12.66
CA ARG A 114 28.02 1.31 -11.88
C ARG A 114 27.01 1.20 -10.73
N SER A 115 26.67 2.33 -10.11
CA SER A 115 25.81 2.40 -8.92
C SER A 115 24.31 2.19 -9.17
N GLN A 116 23.89 2.18 -10.44
CA GLN A 116 22.49 2.39 -10.77
C GLN A 116 21.55 1.23 -10.42
N GLY A 117 22.07 0.05 -10.04
CA GLY A 117 21.24 -1.09 -9.59
C GLY A 117 20.21 -1.59 -10.61
N VAL A 118 20.38 -1.22 -11.90
CA VAL A 118 19.37 -1.40 -12.97
C VAL A 118 18.94 -2.85 -13.10
N ALA A 119 19.89 -3.80 -13.03
CA ALA A 119 19.59 -5.21 -13.20
C ALA A 119 18.66 -5.75 -12.09
N PHE A 120 18.94 -5.44 -10.82
CA PHE A 120 18.10 -5.88 -9.71
C PHE A 120 16.72 -5.20 -9.77
N MET A 121 16.66 -3.89 -9.98
CA MET A 121 15.39 -3.17 -10.08
C MET A 121 14.57 -3.64 -11.29
N GLY A 122 15.21 -3.97 -12.40
CA GLY A 122 14.58 -4.54 -13.59
C GLY A 122 13.94 -5.89 -13.31
N GLU A 123 14.66 -6.79 -12.63
CA GLU A 123 14.14 -8.10 -12.20
C GLU A 123 12.95 -7.94 -11.24
N LEU A 124 13.09 -7.08 -10.23
CA LEU A 124 12.03 -6.78 -9.28
C LEU A 124 10.77 -6.25 -9.98
N ALA A 125 10.95 -5.31 -10.92
CA ALA A 125 9.84 -4.78 -11.71
C ALA A 125 9.19 -5.86 -12.59
N SER A 126 9.97 -6.80 -13.12
CA SER A 126 9.45 -7.93 -13.90
C SER A 126 8.53 -8.81 -13.04
N GLU A 127 8.98 -9.20 -11.85
CA GLU A 127 8.20 -10.04 -10.93
C GLU A 127 6.92 -9.32 -10.46
N VAL A 128 6.99 -8.03 -10.14
CA VAL A 128 5.80 -7.23 -9.81
C VAL A 128 4.82 -7.20 -10.98
N ARG A 129 5.28 -6.95 -12.21
CA ARG A 129 4.41 -6.92 -13.40
C ARG A 129 3.74 -8.26 -13.63
N LYS A 130 4.46 -9.37 -13.44
CA LYS A 130 3.92 -10.73 -13.54
C LYS A 130 2.83 -10.99 -12.51
N MET A 131 3.03 -10.59 -11.26
CA MET A 131 2.00 -10.73 -10.21
C MET A 131 0.74 -9.92 -10.53
N PHE A 132 0.88 -8.65 -10.96
CA PHE A 132 -0.26 -7.85 -11.40
C PHE A 132 -0.97 -8.41 -12.63
N SER A 133 -0.23 -9.01 -13.57
CA SER A 133 -0.82 -9.65 -14.75
C SER A 133 -1.59 -10.92 -14.38
N ASN A 134 -1.05 -11.73 -13.48
CA ASN A 134 -1.68 -12.95 -13.00
C ASN A 134 -2.88 -12.66 -12.09
N ASN A 135 -2.83 -11.53 -11.37
CA ASN A 135 -3.90 -11.02 -10.52
C ASN A 135 -4.44 -12.05 -9.52
N LYS A 136 -3.54 -12.76 -8.84
CA LYS A 136 -3.88 -13.79 -7.85
C LYS A 136 -3.85 -13.20 -6.44
N VAL A 137 -4.85 -13.53 -5.63
CA VAL A 137 -4.91 -13.14 -4.21
C VAL A 137 -3.68 -13.64 -3.45
N ALA A 138 -3.25 -14.88 -3.70
CA ALA A 138 -2.08 -15.48 -3.04
C ALA A 138 -0.79 -14.67 -3.24
N ASP A 139 -0.69 -13.93 -4.35
CA ASP A 139 0.48 -13.10 -4.67
C ASP A 139 0.32 -11.66 -4.16
N ALA A 140 -0.85 -11.25 -3.68
CA ALA A 140 -1.17 -9.84 -3.43
C ALA A 140 -0.25 -9.19 -2.40
N ARG A 141 -0.10 -9.80 -1.22
CA ARG A 141 0.77 -9.26 -0.17
C ARG A 141 2.23 -9.20 -0.61
N LYS A 142 2.69 -10.21 -1.34
CA LYS A 142 4.04 -10.24 -1.94
C LYS A 142 4.22 -9.10 -2.94
N ALA A 143 3.24 -8.88 -3.83
CA ALA A 143 3.27 -7.80 -4.79
C ALA A 143 3.33 -6.43 -4.10
N ILE A 144 2.56 -6.21 -3.02
CA ILE A 144 2.65 -4.97 -2.23
C ILE A 144 4.05 -4.81 -1.64
N ARG A 145 4.60 -5.84 -0.99
CA ARG A 145 5.98 -5.78 -0.44
C ARG A 145 7.03 -5.50 -1.50
N TYR A 146 6.89 -6.07 -2.69
CA TYR A 146 7.83 -5.85 -3.79
C TYR A 146 7.70 -4.44 -4.39
N CYS A 147 6.48 -3.90 -4.46
CA CYS A 147 6.28 -2.48 -4.79
C CYS A 147 6.92 -1.57 -3.74
N GLU A 148 6.80 -1.89 -2.46
CA GLU A 148 7.42 -1.12 -1.37
C GLU A 148 8.94 -1.09 -1.46
N MET A 149 9.54 -2.28 -1.64
CA MET A 149 10.98 -2.42 -1.87
C MET A 149 11.41 -1.64 -3.13
N TYR A 150 10.66 -1.76 -4.24
CA TYR A 150 10.97 -1.03 -5.46
C TYR A 150 10.93 0.49 -5.24
N ALA A 151 9.91 1.00 -4.55
CA ALA A 151 9.76 2.42 -4.28
C ALA A 151 10.91 2.96 -3.43
N GLN A 152 11.32 2.23 -2.38
CA GLN A 152 12.48 2.60 -1.56
C GLN A 152 13.77 2.67 -2.39
N LEU A 153 14.03 1.64 -3.20
CA LEU A 153 15.19 1.63 -4.11
C LEU A 153 15.15 2.76 -5.13
N ALA A 154 13.97 3.08 -5.66
CA ALA A 154 13.77 4.19 -6.58
C ALA A 154 14.03 5.55 -5.90
N VAL A 155 13.64 5.73 -4.64
CA VAL A 155 13.96 6.91 -3.84
C VAL A 155 15.47 7.06 -3.68
N TYR A 156 16.18 6.00 -3.27
CA TYR A 156 17.64 6.05 -3.11
C TYR A 156 18.34 6.44 -4.40
N ARG A 157 17.92 5.84 -5.52
CA ARG A 157 18.44 6.18 -6.84
C ARG A 157 18.19 7.64 -7.22
N ASP A 158 16.99 8.14 -6.98
CA ASP A 158 16.63 9.53 -7.29
C ASP A 158 17.47 10.53 -6.49
N ILE A 159 17.69 10.23 -5.21
CA ILE A 159 18.55 10.99 -4.31
C ILE A 159 20.01 11.00 -4.82
N ILE A 160 20.55 9.82 -5.16
CA ILE A 160 21.92 9.67 -5.71
C ILE A 160 22.09 10.48 -7.01
N LEU A 161 21.19 10.31 -7.97
CA LEU A 161 21.27 11.03 -9.25
C LEU A 161 21.20 12.55 -9.05
N THR A 162 20.42 13.00 -8.07
CA THR A 162 20.32 14.43 -7.74
C THR A 162 21.60 14.96 -7.12
N GLN A 163 22.27 14.18 -6.28
CA GLN A 163 23.58 14.54 -5.75
C GLN A 163 24.63 14.64 -6.87
N TYR A 164 24.63 13.69 -7.80
CA TYR A 164 25.53 13.76 -8.97
C TYR A 164 25.28 15.03 -9.79
N ILE A 165 24.03 15.37 -10.08
CA ILE A 165 23.67 16.62 -10.77
C ILE A 165 24.21 17.84 -10.03
N ALA A 166 24.10 17.88 -8.70
CA ALA A 166 24.57 19.00 -7.88
C ALA A 166 26.11 19.11 -7.84
N MET A 167 26.82 18.01 -8.04
CA MET A 167 28.28 17.94 -7.99
C MET A 167 28.96 18.31 -9.31
N ILE A 168 28.28 18.17 -10.45
CA ILE A 168 28.85 18.51 -11.76
C ILE A 168 28.95 20.04 -11.92
N PRO A 169 30.08 20.59 -12.41
CA PRO A 169 30.19 22.02 -12.68
C PRO A 169 29.12 22.53 -13.63
N THR A 170 28.52 23.67 -13.32
CA THR A 170 27.51 24.32 -14.15
C THR A 170 28.10 25.16 -15.29
N THR A 171 29.33 24.87 -15.71
CA THR A 171 29.97 25.56 -16.83
C THR A 171 29.41 25.07 -18.16
N ALA A 172 29.49 25.89 -19.21
CA ALA A 172 28.95 25.55 -20.53
C ALA A 172 29.48 24.21 -21.07
N THR A 173 30.73 23.87 -20.76
CA THR A 173 31.39 22.59 -21.12
C THR A 173 30.62 21.36 -20.63
N TRP A 174 30.02 21.43 -19.44
CA TRP A 174 29.39 20.29 -18.77
C TRP A 174 27.86 20.30 -18.86
N GLN A 175 27.25 21.31 -19.47
CA GLN A 175 25.80 21.44 -19.56
C GLN A 175 25.13 20.23 -20.24
N ASN A 176 25.75 19.68 -21.29
CA ASN A 176 25.24 18.49 -21.97
C ASN A 176 25.25 17.27 -21.05
N HIS A 177 26.28 17.13 -20.20
CA HIS A 177 26.38 16.05 -19.25
C HIS A 177 25.31 16.16 -18.15
N ILE A 178 25.13 17.36 -17.59
CA ILE A 178 24.05 17.66 -16.64
C ILE A 178 22.67 17.30 -17.23
N ASN A 179 22.42 17.73 -18.47
CA ASN A 179 21.16 17.43 -19.16
C ASN A 179 20.96 15.92 -19.37
N GLY A 180 22.03 15.17 -19.64
CA GLY A 180 22.01 13.71 -19.72
C GLY A 180 21.58 13.06 -18.40
N VAL A 181 22.22 13.43 -17.29
CA VAL A 181 21.88 12.87 -15.96
C VAL A 181 20.47 13.26 -15.51
N ILE A 182 20.01 14.49 -15.82
CA ILE A 182 18.63 14.91 -15.59
C ILE A 182 17.66 14.04 -16.39
N SER A 183 17.98 13.74 -17.66
CA SER A 183 17.17 12.89 -18.54
C SER A 183 17.10 11.44 -18.02
N ASP A 184 18.22 10.90 -17.53
CA ASP A 184 18.25 9.58 -16.87
C ASP A 184 17.36 9.54 -15.63
N ARG A 185 17.47 10.53 -14.75
CA ARG A 185 16.61 10.65 -13.57
C ARG A 185 15.14 10.68 -13.97
N ALA A 186 14.79 11.48 -14.98
CA ALA A 186 13.42 11.55 -15.50
C ALA A 186 12.95 10.20 -16.09
N LEU A 187 13.82 9.48 -16.81
CA LEU A 187 13.54 8.14 -17.31
C LEU A 187 13.23 7.17 -16.18
N PHE A 188 14.05 7.12 -15.12
CA PHE A 188 13.81 6.22 -13.99
C PHE A 188 12.55 6.56 -13.21
N ARG A 189 12.24 7.85 -13.03
CA ARG A 189 10.94 8.29 -12.50
C ARG A 189 9.78 7.80 -13.35
N ARG A 190 9.88 7.91 -14.69
CA ARG A 190 8.84 7.39 -15.60
C ARG A 190 8.67 5.87 -15.49
N LEU A 191 9.77 5.12 -15.41
CA LEU A 191 9.73 3.66 -15.23
C LEU A 191 9.11 3.26 -13.88
N ALA A 192 9.49 3.96 -12.80
CA ALA A 192 8.88 3.78 -11.49
C ALA A 192 7.39 4.13 -11.52
N GLY A 193 7.03 5.22 -12.21
CA GLY A 193 5.64 5.66 -12.41
C GLY A 193 4.79 4.61 -13.11
N ALA A 194 5.33 3.97 -14.15
CA ALA A 194 4.65 2.88 -14.86
C ALA A 194 4.42 1.63 -14.00
N LEU A 195 5.33 1.34 -13.06
CA LEU A 195 5.20 0.20 -12.15
C LEU A 195 4.24 0.51 -11.00
N LEU A 196 4.56 1.55 -10.21
CA LEU A 196 3.82 1.92 -9.00
C LEU A 196 2.44 2.49 -9.35
N GLY A 197 2.27 3.10 -10.52
CA GLY A 197 0.98 3.59 -11.03
C GLY A 197 -0.11 2.52 -11.05
N LYS A 198 0.24 1.23 -11.09
CA LYS A 198 -0.73 0.12 -10.97
C LYS A 198 -1.47 0.12 -9.63
N LEU A 199 -0.83 0.55 -8.53
CA LEU A 199 -1.47 0.67 -7.21
C LEU A 199 -2.50 1.80 -7.16
N TYR A 200 -2.39 2.76 -8.09
CA TYR A 200 -3.20 3.97 -8.16
C TYR A 200 -4.20 3.95 -9.32
N ALA A 201 -4.30 2.83 -10.04
CA ALA A 201 -5.24 2.66 -11.12
C ALA A 201 -6.63 2.30 -10.59
N VAL A 202 -7.68 2.71 -11.31
CA VAL A 202 -9.03 2.19 -11.07
C VAL A 202 -9.13 0.81 -11.72
N ASP A 203 -8.87 -0.23 -10.93
CA ASP A 203 -9.06 -1.63 -11.35
C ASP A 203 -9.89 -2.38 -10.31
N TYR A 204 -11.20 -2.43 -10.56
CA TYR A 204 -12.18 -3.06 -9.68
C TYR A 204 -12.06 -4.58 -9.58
N ASP A 205 -11.33 -5.22 -10.50
CA ASP A 205 -11.12 -6.66 -10.51
C ASP A 205 -9.75 -7.04 -9.93
N SER A 206 -8.96 -6.07 -9.49
CA SER A 206 -7.64 -6.32 -8.91
C SER A 206 -7.77 -7.06 -7.58
N ALA A 207 -7.09 -8.20 -7.50
CA ALA A 207 -6.86 -8.95 -6.26
C ALA A 207 -5.72 -8.35 -5.43
N ILE A 208 -4.95 -7.40 -5.97
CA ILE A 208 -3.74 -6.86 -5.35
C ILE A 208 -3.99 -5.50 -4.71
N ILE A 209 -4.58 -4.56 -5.45
CA ILE A 209 -4.83 -3.18 -4.99
C ILE A 209 -5.47 -3.13 -3.60
N PRO A 210 -6.46 -3.98 -3.25
CA PRO A 210 -7.09 -3.90 -1.93
C PRO A 210 -6.15 -4.07 -0.73
N TYR A 211 -5.00 -4.72 -0.93
CA TYR A 211 -3.99 -4.91 0.12
C TYR A 211 -3.02 -3.74 0.27
N PHE A 212 -3.03 -2.78 -0.66
CA PHE A 212 -2.21 -1.57 -0.55
C PHE A 212 -2.81 -0.62 0.48
N ASP A 213 -2.04 -0.29 1.51
CA ASP A 213 -2.47 0.66 2.54
C ASP A 213 -1.50 1.85 2.55
N PRO A 214 -1.86 3.02 1.99
CA PRO A 214 -0.95 4.15 1.87
C PRO A 214 -0.48 4.71 3.22
N ASP A 215 -1.21 4.47 4.32
CA ASP A 215 -0.77 4.90 5.66
C ASP A 215 0.24 3.92 6.29
N ILE A 216 0.38 2.71 5.74
CA ILE A 216 1.39 1.73 6.13
C ILE A 216 2.60 1.85 5.19
N SER A 217 2.35 1.88 3.89
CA SER A 217 3.35 1.96 2.83
C SER A 217 3.81 3.42 2.57
N VAL A 218 4.07 4.19 3.64
CA VAL A 218 4.17 5.65 3.58
C VAL A 218 5.25 6.16 2.61
N ILE A 219 6.39 5.47 2.51
CA ILE A 219 7.46 5.83 1.56
C ILE A 219 6.99 5.62 0.12
N THR A 220 6.35 4.48 -0.16
CA THR A 220 5.80 4.16 -1.49
C THR A 220 4.79 5.21 -1.88
N ASP A 221 3.94 5.57 -0.94
CA ASP A 221 2.88 6.53 -1.15
C ASP A 221 3.39 7.96 -1.37
N THR A 222 4.31 8.40 -0.53
CA THR A 222 4.90 9.74 -0.64
C THR A 222 5.71 9.88 -1.91
N PHE A 223 6.56 8.90 -2.24
CA PHE A 223 7.32 8.92 -3.48
C PHE A 223 6.39 8.96 -4.70
N SER A 224 5.37 8.09 -4.72
CA SER A 224 4.41 8.04 -5.81
C SER A 224 3.64 9.35 -5.97
N THR A 225 3.13 9.92 -4.87
CA THR A 225 2.26 11.11 -4.95
C THR A 225 3.03 12.42 -5.10
N LYS A 226 4.20 12.56 -4.45
CA LYS A 226 4.95 13.82 -4.42
C LYS A 226 6.03 13.91 -5.49
N ILE A 227 6.71 12.81 -5.79
CA ILE A 227 7.81 12.80 -6.77
C ILE A 227 7.32 12.35 -8.14
N LEU A 228 6.48 11.32 -8.19
CA LEU A 228 5.95 10.77 -9.45
C LEU A 228 4.62 11.39 -9.87
N ASN A 229 4.01 12.23 -9.02
CA ASN A 229 2.70 12.87 -9.25
C ASN A 229 1.57 11.87 -9.59
N LEU A 230 1.62 10.69 -8.97
CA LEU A 230 0.59 9.66 -9.02
C LEU A 230 -0.46 9.90 -7.94
N GLY A 231 -1.55 9.12 -7.97
CA GLY A 231 -2.37 8.95 -6.77
C GLY A 231 -3.21 10.15 -6.36
N LYS A 232 -3.88 10.80 -7.31
CA LYS A 232 -4.90 11.84 -7.04
C LYS A 232 -6.23 11.22 -6.60
N TYR A 233 -6.26 10.56 -5.45
CA TYR A 233 -7.49 9.97 -4.90
C TYR A 233 -7.81 10.53 -3.52
N ASP A 234 -9.11 10.62 -3.24
CA ASP A 234 -9.64 11.29 -2.07
C ASP A 234 -9.36 10.51 -0.77
N ARG A 235 -8.68 11.17 0.18
CA ARG A 235 -8.36 10.63 1.51
C ARG A 235 -9.23 11.21 2.62
N SER A 236 -10.24 12.01 2.30
CA SER A 236 -11.14 12.66 3.27
C SER A 236 -11.79 11.65 4.24
N MET A 237 -11.98 10.42 3.78
CA MET A 237 -12.56 9.31 4.54
C MET A 237 -11.54 8.28 5.04
N ALA A 238 -10.24 8.54 4.93
CA ALA A 238 -9.23 7.61 5.44
C ALA A 238 -9.22 7.60 6.98
N GLY A 239 -9.00 6.41 7.55
CA GLY A 239 -8.83 6.24 9.00
C GLY A 239 -9.76 5.18 9.59
N LEU A 240 -9.85 5.18 10.92
CA LEU A 240 -10.75 4.29 11.65
C LEU A 240 -12.17 4.87 11.67
N HIS A 241 -13.14 3.98 11.51
CA HIS A 241 -14.55 4.30 11.49
C HIS A 241 -15.37 3.25 12.23
N CYS A 242 -16.53 3.66 12.70
CA CYS A 242 -17.64 2.79 13.02
C CYS A 242 -18.53 2.66 11.77
N LEU A 243 -18.95 1.44 11.45
CA LEU A 243 -19.98 1.19 10.44
C LEU A 243 -21.33 1.08 11.16
N MET A 244 -22.33 1.87 10.75
CA MET A 244 -23.62 1.95 11.46
C MET A 244 -24.82 1.96 10.51
N THR A 245 -25.94 1.34 10.87
CA THR A 245 -27.20 1.35 10.10
C THR A 245 -28.34 1.89 10.97
N PRO A 246 -29.40 2.47 10.41
CA PRO A 246 -30.60 2.76 11.18
C PRO A 246 -31.24 1.46 11.66
N GLY A 247 -31.48 1.39 12.97
CA GLY A 247 -32.25 0.37 13.65
C GLY A 247 -33.58 0.89 14.16
N ARG A 248 -34.27 0.08 14.98
CA ARG A 248 -35.59 0.44 15.52
C ARG A 248 -35.54 1.54 16.58
N SER A 249 -34.45 1.65 17.31
CA SER A 249 -34.29 2.55 18.46
C SER A 249 -33.13 3.55 18.30
N GLY A 250 -32.71 3.82 17.06
CA GLY A 250 -31.56 4.68 16.76
C GLY A 250 -30.56 4.00 15.82
N LEU A 251 -29.30 4.41 15.88
CA LEU A 251 -28.22 3.80 15.08
C LEU A 251 -27.75 2.49 15.72
N GLU A 252 -27.58 1.45 14.90
CA GLU A 252 -27.01 0.16 15.26
C GLU A 252 -25.66 -0.01 14.56
N TYR A 253 -24.73 -0.77 15.14
CA TYR A 253 -23.35 -0.86 14.66
C TYR A 253 -23.12 -2.20 13.95
N LEU A 254 -22.23 -2.22 12.97
CA LEU A 254 -21.79 -3.44 12.30
C LEU A 254 -20.71 -4.07 13.16
N ASP A 255 -20.97 -5.29 13.58
CA ASP A 255 -19.97 -6.19 14.15
C ASP A 255 -19.90 -7.45 13.30
N TRP A 256 -18.92 -8.29 13.57
CA TRP A 256 -18.76 -9.60 12.96
C TRP A 256 -18.78 -10.68 14.05
N GLU A 257 -19.46 -11.79 13.77
CA GLU A 257 -19.65 -12.90 14.71
C GLU A 257 -19.16 -14.22 14.11
N ARG A 258 -18.65 -15.10 14.98
CA ARG A 258 -18.16 -16.44 14.61
C ARG A 258 -18.80 -17.59 15.37
N ASP A 259 -19.59 -17.29 16.41
CA ASP A 259 -20.05 -18.31 17.35
C ASP A 259 -21.15 -19.18 16.75
N ASP A 260 -22.00 -18.59 15.90
CA ASP A 260 -23.11 -19.32 15.28
C ASP A 260 -22.71 -19.87 13.90
N ALA A 261 -22.12 -21.08 13.89
CA ALA A 261 -21.56 -21.72 12.70
C ALA A 261 -22.52 -21.82 11.51
N LYS A 262 -23.82 -21.97 11.75
CA LYS A 262 -24.85 -22.05 10.69
C LYS A 262 -25.00 -20.74 9.91
N PHE A 263 -24.64 -19.60 10.49
CA PHE A 263 -24.68 -18.30 9.80
C PHE A 263 -23.37 -17.93 9.10
N LYS A 264 -22.28 -18.66 9.32
CA LYS A 264 -21.04 -18.47 8.56
C LYS A 264 -21.30 -18.67 7.07
N THR A 265 -20.63 -17.87 6.25
CA THR A 265 -20.71 -17.95 4.78
C THR A 265 -19.32 -18.25 4.23
N GLY A 266 -19.19 -19.31 3.44
CA GLY A 266 -17.87 -19.77 3.01
C GLY A 266 -16.91 -20.18 4.14
N GLY A 267 -17.44 -20.48 5.34
CA GLY A 267 -16.62 -20.72 6.55
C GLY A 267 -16.16 -19.47 7.29
N ASN A 268 -16.40 -18.28 6.73
CA ASN A 268 -16.00 -16.99 7.28
C ASN A 268 -16.96 -16.48 8.37
N PRO A 269 -16.48 -15.66 9.32
CA PRO A 269 -17.34 -14.93 10.25
C PRO A 269 -18.31 -14.01 9.48
N TYR A 270 -19.57 -13.98 9.90
CA TYR A 270 -20.60 -13.18 9.24
C TYR A 270 -20.77 -11.83 9.94
N THR A 271 -21.26 -10.84 9.21
CA THR A 271 -21.56 -9.52 9.78
C THR A 271 -22.99 -9.46 10.34
N THR A 272 -23.18 -8.72 11.42
CA THR A 272 -24.46 -8.56 12.13
C THR A 272 -24.60 -7.14 12.69
N ILE A 273 -25.80 -6.81 13.15
CA ILE A 273 -26.05 -5.61 13.93
C ILE A 273 -25.80 -5.86 15.42
N VAL A 274 -25.20 -4.89 16.10
CA VAL A 274 -25.07 -4.86 17.55
C VAL A 274 -25.48 -3.50 18.11
N ARG A 275 -25.75 -3.47 19.43
CA ARG A 275 -26.09 -2.24 20.12
C ARG A 275 -24.93 -1.24 20.10
N PRO A 276 -25.22 0.07 20.22
CA PRO A 276 -24.19 1.11 20.23
C PRO A 276 -23.03 0.85 21.18
N ASN A 277 -21.83 0.82 20.63
CA ASN A 277 -20.60 0.66 21.39
C ASN A 277 -19.42 1.28 20.63
N ASN A 278 -18.81 2.33 21.20
CA ASN A 278 -17.67 3.01 20.57
C ASN A 278 -16.41 2.13 20.47
N ASN A 279 -16.33 1.04 21.25
CA ASN A 279 -15.26 0.06 21.14
C ASN A 279 -15.30 -0.74 19.82
N ILE A 280 -16.34 -0.54 18.98
CA ILE A 280 -16.55 -1.22 17.69
C ILE A 280 -16.10 -0.36 16.49
N CYS A 281 -15.50 0.80 16.76
CA CYS A 281 -14.96 1.70 15.74
C CYS A 281 -13.55 1.29 15.31
N TYR A 282 -13.41 0.06 14.79
CA TYR A 282 -12.13 -0.53 14.37
C TYR A 282 -12.07 -0.82 12.87
N TRP A 283 -13.04 -0.36 12.08
CA TRP A 283 -13.03 -0.54 10.64
C TRP A 283 -12.14 0.53 10.01
N LYS A 284 -10.99 0.14 9.49
CA LYS A 284 -10.13 1.06 8.75
C LYS A 284 -10.61 1.19 7.31
N LEU A 285 -10.95 2.40 6.90
CA LEU A 285 -11.18 2.74 5.50
C LEU A 285 -9.84 3.10 4.86
N VAL A 286 -9.41 2.28 3.91
CA VAL A 286 -8.16 2.42 3.17
C VAL A 286 -8.49 2.94 1.77
N PRO A 287 -8.14 4.19 1.43
CA PRO A 287 -8.56 4.82 0.18
C PRO A 287 -7.77 4.32 -1.02
N HIS A 288 -8.47 4.20 -2.15
CA HIS A 288 -7.96 3.81 -3.47
C HIS A 288 -8.52 4.73 -4.55
N ALA A 289 -8.06 4.55 -5.80
CA ALA A 289 -8.52 5.35 -6.93
C ALA A 289 -10.03 5.22 -7.19
N GLY A 290 -10.65 6.29 -7.70
CA GLY A 290 -12.06 6.30 -8.10
C GLY A 290 -13.06 6.22 -6.95
N HIS A 291 -12.76 6.86 -5.80
CA HIS A 291 -13.60 6.85 -4.59
C HIS A 291 -13.88 5.44 -4.07
N THR A 292 -12.92 4.54 -4.23
CA THR A 292 -13.01 3.19 -3.68
C THR A 292 -12.16 3.03 -2.44
N TYR A 293 -12.54 2.05 -1.63
CA TYR A 293 -11.96 1.79 -0.33
C TYR A 293 -11.85 0.29 -0.11
N SER A 294 -10.78 -0.14 0.53
CA SER A 294 -10.80 -1.40 1.27
C SER A 294 -11.25 -1.12 2.70
N ILE A 295 -12.14 -1.96 3.22
CA ILE A 295 -12.66 -1.82 4.58
C ILE A 295 -12.03 -2.93 5.42
N VAL A 296 -11.05 -2.58 6.24
CA VAL A 296 -10.16 -3.52 6.92
C VAL A 296 -10.49 -3.60 8.40
N ASN A 297 -10.64 -4.82 8.92
CA ASN A 297 -10.84 -5.08 10.34
C ASN A 297 -9.53 -4.82 11.12
N LYS A 298 -9.55 -3.84 12.04
CA LYS A 298 -8.44 -3.57 12.96
C LYS A 298 -8.74 -4.00 14.41
N TYR A 299 -9.81 -4.76 14.63
CA TYR A 299 -10.17 -5.24 15.96
C TYR A 299 -9.01 -6.00 16.60
N LYS A 300 -8.56 -5.53 17.77
CA LYS A 300 -7.51 -6.17 18.60
C LYS A 300 -6.27 -6.62 17.82
N CYS A 301 -5.88 -5.84 16.80
CA CYS A 301 -4.69 -6.15 16.00
C CYS A 301 -3.38 -6.09 16.81
N ASN A 302 -3.35 -5.29 17.87
CA ASN A 302 -2.22 -5.21 18.80
C ASN A 302 -1.99 -6.52 19.58
N THR A 303 -3.03 -7.33 19.80
CA THR A 303 -2.93 -8.62 20.48
C THR A 303 -2.98 -9.81 19.52
N LYS A 304 -2.78 -9.56 18.21
CA LYS A 304 -2.80 -10.59 17.14
C LYS A 304 -4.07 -11.44 17.13
N TYR A 305 -5.22 -10.82 17.38
CA TYR A 305 -6.50 -11.52 17.37
C TYR A 305 -6.82 -12.13 16.00
N ASP A 306 -7.55 -13.25 16.02
CA ASP A 306 -8.02 -13.93 14.82
C ASP A 306 -8.79 -12.92 13.93
N TYR A 307 -8.51 -12.91 12.63
CA TYR A 307 -9.09 -11.99 11.64
C TYR A 307 -8.63 -10.52 11.73
N CYS A 308 -7.62 -10.20 12.53
CA CYS A 308 -6.92 -8.92 12.41
C CYS A 308 -6.39 -8.75 10.97
N GLY A 309 -6.73 -7.63 10.34
CA GLY A 309 -6.32 -7.31 8.97
C GLY A 309 -7.15 -8.01 7.89
N SER A 310 -8.17 -8.81 8.24
CA SER A 310 -9.16 -9.30 7.28
C SER A 310 -9.99 -8.14 6.74
N MET A 311 -10.50 -8.29 5.52
CA MET A 311 -11.29 -7.27 4.83
C MET A 311 -12.77 -7.61 4.90
N LEU A 312 -13.61 -6.58 4.91
CA LEU A 312 -15.03 -6.73 4.65
C LEU A 312 -15.20 -7.27 3.23
N SER A 313 -15.86 -8.41 3.12
CA SER A 313 -16.08 -9.13 1.87
C SER A 313 -17.51 -9.67 1.83
N TRP A 314 -17.80 -10.57 0.89
CA TRP A 314 -19.08 -11.24 0.81
C TRP A 314 -18.97 -12.57 0.06
N THR A 315 -19.78 -13.54 0.47
CA THR A 315 -19.88 -14.86 -0.17
C THR A 315 -21.31 -15.15 -0.61
N THR A 316 -21.46 -15.84 -1.74
CA THR A 316 -22.78 -16.30 -2.19
C THR A 316 -23.24 -17.57 -1.48
N VAL A 317 -24.47 -17.57 -0.98
CA VAL A 317 -25.18 -18.76 -0.49
C VAL A 317 -26.52 -18.84 -1.22
N GLY A 318 -26.64 -19.80 -2.13
CA GLY A 318 -27.77 -19.87 -3.05
C GLY A 318 -27.78 -18.67 -4.00
N ASP A 319 -28.92 -17.98 -4.08
CA ASP A 319 -29.13 -16.82 -4.94
C ASP A 319 -28.75 -15.48 -4.29
N LYS A 320 -28.28 -15.49 -3.04
CA LYS A 320 -27.99 -14.30 -2.22
C LYS A 320 -26.50 -14.16 -1.93
N ALA A 321 -26.03 -12.93 -1.81
CA ALA A 321 -24.66 -12.59 -1.40
C ALA A 321 -24.67 -12.00 0.02
N TYR A 322 -24.06 -12.71 0.97
CA TYR A 322 -23.99 -12.33 2.38
C TYR A 322 -22.63 -11.76 2.71
N VAL A 323 -22.61 -10.75 3.58
CA VAL A 323 -21.40 -10.00 3.89
C VAL A 323 -20.70 -10.66 5.07
N ASP A 324 -19.42 -10.91 4.88
CA ASP A 324 -18.53 -11.58 5.83
C ASP A 324 -17.19 -10.82 5.94
N ILE A 325 -16.27 -11.39 6.72
CA ILE A 325 -14.87 -10.94 6.72
C ILE A 325 -13.97 -12.07 6.20
N ALA A 326 -13.13 -11.73 5.23
CA ALA A 326 -12.23 -12.68 4.60
C ALA A 326 -10.82 -12.10 4.50
N SER A 327 -9.82 -12.97 4.55
CA SER A 327 -8.41 -12.56 4.43
C SER A 327 -7.90 -12.64 3.00
N ASP A 328 -8.62 -13.41 2.16
CA ASP A 328 -8.25 -13.91 0.85
C ASP A 328 -9.35 -13.70 -0.21
N ASP A 329 -10.42 -12.97 0.12
CA ASP A 329 -11.41 -12.52 -0.85
C ASP A 329 -11.56 -11.00 -0.78
N PRO A 330 -10.63 -10.25 -1.39
CA PRO A 330 -10.63 -8.80 -1.28
C PRO A 330 -11.74 -8.16 -2.13
N VAL A 331 -12.44 -7.20 -1.54
CA VAL A 331 -13.49 -6.43 -2.22
C VAL A 331 -13.19 -4.94 -2.11
N LEU A 332 -13.23 -4.24 -3.25
CA LEU A 332 -13.27 -2.79 -3.29
C LEU A 332 -14.70 -2.29 -3.09
N TRP A 333 -14.84 -1.32 -2.20
CA TRP A 333 -16.11 -0.69 -1.85
C TRP A 333 -16.09 0.76 -2.29
N GLU A 334 -17.10 1.21 -3.02
CA GLU A 334 -17.30 2.64 -3.24
C GLU A 334 -18.16 3.22 -2.12
N ILE A 335 -17.73 4.36 -1.59
CA ILE A 335 -18.46 5.06 -0.53
C ILE A 335 -18.82 6.45 -1.06
N ARG A 336 -20.12 6.74 -1.16
CA ARG A 336 -20.63 8.02 -1.70
C ARG A 336 -21.82 8.52 -0.90
N GLY A 337 -21.96 9.84 -0.80
CA GLY A 337 -23.09 10.52 -0.16
C GLY A 337 -22.64 11.50 0.93
N TYR A 338 -23.53 12.44 1.28
CA TYR A 338 -23.31 13.39 2.37
C TYR A 338 -23.87 12.85 3.69
N ASP A 339 -25.19 12.67 3.79
CA ASP A 339 -25.87 12.22 5.03
C ASP A 339 -26.11 10.70 5.11
N TRP A 340 -26.26 10.07 3.94
CA TRP A 340 -26.42 8.63 3.76
C TRP A 340 -25.31 8.16 2.84
N LYS A 341 -24.17 7.78 3.43
CA LYS A 341 -23.06 7.23 2.67
C LYS A 341 -23.40 5.80 2.27
N ASP A 342 -23.76 5.60 1.01
CA ASP A 342 -23.95 4.26 0.45
C ASP A 342 -22.59 3.58 0.34
N ILE A 343 -22.48 2.38 0.86
CA ILE A 343 -21.33 1.50 0.64
C ILE A 343 -21.72 0.50 -0.44
N ARG A 344 -21.08 0.56 -1.62
CA ARG A 344 -21.42 -0.26 -2.79
C ARG A 344 -20.28 -1.19 -3.15
N SER A 345 -20.57 -2.45 -3.37
CA SER A 345 -19.59 -3.40 -3.88
C SER A 345 -19.16 -2.98 -5.29
N LYS A 346 -17.86 -2.84 -5.50
CA LYS A 346 -17.28 -2.68 -6.84
C LYS A 346 -16.71 -3.96 -7.40
N TRP A 347 -16.76 -5.05 -6.64
CA TRP A 347 -16.28 -6.34 -7.10
C TRP A 347 -16.98 -6.75 -8.39
N GLY A 348 -16.17 -7.04 -9.41
CA GLY A 348 -16.66 -7.46 -10.72
C GLY A 348 -17.25 -6.35 -11.58
N CYS A 349 -17.10 -5.07 -11.21
CA CYS A 349 -17.53 -3.96 -12.06
C CYS A 349 -16.63 -3.71 -13.28
N GLY A 350 -15.44 -4.34 -13.32
CA GLY A 350 -14.50 -4.21 -14.42
C GLY A 350 -14.82 -5.15 -15.59
N LYS A 351 -13.87 -6.01 -15.92
CA LYS A 351 -13.94 -7.05 -16.95
C LYS A 351 -14.81 -8.24 -16.54
N LYS A 352 -14.88 -8.58 -15.24
CA LYS A 352 -15.64 -9.75 -14.76
C LYS A 352 -17.16 -9.64 -14.90
N LYS A 353 -17.71 -8.41 -15.00
CA LYS A 353 -19.15 -8.12 -15.16
C LYS A 353 -20.06 -8.88 -14.16
N SER A 354 -19.70 -8.86 -12.88
CA SER A 354 -20.50 -9.50 -11.83
C SER A 354 -21.89 -8.89 -11.71
N LYS A 355 -22.91 -9.74 -11.52
CA LYS A 355 -24.27 -9.29 -11.19
C LYS A 355 -24.37 -8.55 -9.85
N TRP A 356 -23.37 -8.71 -8.98
CA TRP A 356 -23.28 -8.07 -7.65
C TRP A 356 -22.55 -6.73 -7.69
N CYS A 357 -22.02 -6.33 -8.85
CA CYS A 357 -21.47 -4.99 -9.05
C CYS A 357 -22.53 -3.92 -8.74
N ASN A 358 -22.12 -2.87 -8.02
CA ASN A 358 -22.97 -1.77 -7.54
C ASN A 358 -24.11 -2.18 -6.59
N TYR A 359 -24.11 -3.41 -6.06
CA TYR A 359 -25.02 -3.75 -4.98
C TYR A 359 -24.58 -3.06 -3.70
N HIS A 360 -25.55 -2.64 -2.94
CA HIS A 360 -25.36 -1.90 -1.71
C HIS A 360 -25.16 -2.87 -0.55
N LEU A 361 -24.27 -2.50 0.35
CA LEU A 361 -24.12 -3.13 1.65
C LEU A 361 -25.32 -2.72 2.52
N GLY A 362 -26.20 -3.69 2.82
CA GLY A 362 -27.36 -3.50 3.70
C GLY A 362 -27.48 -4.60 4.73
N VAL A 363 -28.57 -4.56 5.51
CA VAL A 363 -28.93 -5.62 6.47
C VAL A 363 -30.25 -6.28 6.09
N LYS A 364 -30.30 -7.61 6.18
CA LYS A 364 -31.52 -8.39 5.96
C LYS A 364 -31.62 -9.53 6.98
N LYS A 365 -32.85 -9.95 7.26
CA LYS A 365 -33.10 -11.15 8.09
C LYS A 365 -32.75 -12.39 7.28
N ARG A 366 -31.84 -13.22 7.81
CA ARG A 366 -31.53 -14.55 7.30
C ARG A 366 -32.18 -15.60 8.20
N THR A 367 -32.86 -16.54 7.57
CA THR A 367 -33.55 -17.66 8.23
C THR A 367 -32.91 -18.95 7.77
N ILE A 368 -32.52 -19.79 8.72
CA ILE A 368 -31.91 -21.09 8.46
C ILE A 368 -32.74 -22.16 9.16
N SER A 369 -33.17 -23.15 8.40
CA SER A 369 -33.88 -24.32 8.93
C SER A 369 -32.91 -25.48 9.05
N THR A 370 -32.73 -26.02 10.24
CA THR A 370 -31.90 -27.19 10.50
C THR A 370 -32.79 -28.37 10.83
N THR A 371 -32.69 -29.45 10.08
CA THR A 371 -33.41 -30.69 10.35
C THR A 371 -32.56 -31.55 11.29
N PHE A 372 -33.11 -31.93 12.44
CA PHE A 372 -32.51 -32.88 13.35
C PHE A 372 -33.22 -34.23 13.19
N VAL A 373 -32.45 -35.30 13.07
CA VAL A 373 -32.98 -36.67 13.13
C VAL A 373 -32.81 -37.14 14.57
N GLY A 374 -33.93 -37.31 15.28
CA GLY A 374 -33.92 -37.83 16.65
C GLY A 374 -33.71 -39.34 16.70
N PHE A 375 -33.43 -39.87 17.90
CA PHE A 375 -33.24 -41.30 18.19
C PHE A 375 -34.43 -42.21 17.84
N GLN A 376 -35.59 -41.67 17.45
CA GLN A 376 -36.80 -42.41 17.06
C GLN A 376 -37.29 -42.10 15.63
N LEU A 377 -36.39 -41.85 14.66
CA LEU A 377 -36.72 -41.64 13.24
C LEU A 377 -37.65 -40.44 12.92
N HIS A 378 -38.04 -39.63 13.91
CA HIS A 378 -38.80 -38.41 13.71
C HIS A 378 -37.86 -37.24 13.42
N SER A 379 -38.12 -36.53 12.32
CA SER A 379 -37.36 -35.34 11.94
C SER A 379 -38.03 -34.08 12.48
N PHE A 380 -37.29 -33.27 13.23
CA PHE A 380 -37.76 -31.97 13.72
C PHE A 380 -36.98 -30.85 13.03
N LYS A 381 -37.69 -29.86 12.49
CA LYS A 381 -37.09 -28.66 11.89
C LYS A 381 -36.99 -27.57 12.94
N ARG A 382 -35.76 -27.15 13.26
CA ARG A 382 -35.51 -25.96 14.09
C ARG A 382 -35.11 -24.80 13.20
N THR A 383 -35.86 -23.71 13.30
CA THR A 383 -35.58 -22.48 12.55
C THR A 383 -34.78 -21.51 13.42
N SER A 384 -33.67 -21.01 12.90
CA SER A 384 -32.87 -19.93 13.51
C SER A 384 -32.94 -18.69 12.64
N ASN A 385 -33.06 -17.51 13.25
CA ASN A 385 -33.15 -16.24 12.54
C ASN A 385 -32.08 -15.28 13.08
N LYS A 386 -31.34 -14.61 12.19
CA LYS A 386 -30.46 -13.49 12.54
C LYS A 386 -30.59 -12.37 11.51
N ILE A 387 -30.31 -11.14 11.94
CA ILE A 387 -30.11 -10.02 11.02
C ILE A 387 -28.64 -10.06 10.62
N VAL A 388 -28.36 -10.11 9.33
CA VAL A 388 -27.00 -10.24 8.81
C VAL A 388 -26.76 -9.22 7.72
N GLY A 389 -25.50 -8.89 7.47
CA GLY A 389 -25.12 -8.11 6.29
C GLY A 389 -25.41 -8.88 5.01
N GLN A 390 -25.98 -8.20 4.02
CA GLN A 390 -26.28 -8.75 2.71
C GLN A 390 -26.09 -7.69 1.63
N LEU A 391 -25.61 -8.09 0.45
CA LEU A 391 -25.64 -7.26 -0.73
C LEU A 391 -27.07 -7.22 -1.31
N THR A 392 -27.59 -6.01 -1.51
CA THR A 392 -28.93 -5.80 -2.05
C THR A 392 -28.93 -4.73 -3.13
N ARG A 393 -29.92 -4.77 -4.03
CA ARG A 393 -30.19 -3.63 -4.91
C ARG A 393 -30.56 -2.42 -4.08
N SER A 394 -30.41 -1.23 -4.67
CA SER A 394 -30.73 -0.02 -3.96
C SER A 394 -32.24 0.06 -3.69
N ASP A 395 -32.66 0.13 -2.42
CA ASP A 395 -34.04 0.38 -1.98
C ASP A 395 -34.16 1.67 -1.11
N GLY A 396 -33.06 2.40 -0.92
CA GLY A 396 -32.99 3.64 -0.15
C GLY A 396 -32.94 3.43 1.38
N LYS A 397 -32.93 2.18 1.87
CA LYS A 397 -33.17 1.86 3.29
C LYS A 397 -32.13 0.91 3.85
N TYR A 398 -31.88 1.01 5.16
CA TYR A 398 -31.04 0.08 5.92
C TYR A 398 -29.61 -0.09 5.39
N TYR A 399 -29.04 0.99 4.85
CA TYR A 399 -27.63 1.03 4.46
C TYR A 399 -26.73 1.38 5.63
N TRP A 400 -25.51 0.86 5.54
CA TRP A 400 -24.44 1.18 6.46
C TRP A 400 -23.82 2.53 6.12
N LYS A 401 -23.76 3.40 7.13
CA LYS A 401 -23.05 4.67 7.19
C LYS A 401 -21.70 4.49 7.88
N THR A 402 -20.80 5.43 7.65
CA THR A 402 -19.51 5.52 8.34
C THR A 402 -19.51 6.70 9.31
N ARG A 403 -19.05 6.52 10.55
CA ARG A 403 -18.72 7.62 11.48
C ARG A 403 -17.26 7.49 11.89
N ARG A 404 -16.52 8.60 11.83
CA ARG A 404 -15.11 8.64 12.23
C ARG A 404 -14.97 8.54 13.75
#